data_AF-A0A183U313-F1
#
_entry.id   AF-A0A183U313-F1
#
_cell.length_a   1.000
_cell.length_b   1.000
_cell.length_c   1.000
_cell.angle_alpha   90.00
_cell.angle_beta   90.00
_cell.angle_gamma   90.00
#
_symmetry.space_group_name_H-M   'P 1'
#
loop_
_entity.id
_entity.type
_entity.pdbx_description
1 polymer ?
#
loop_
_entity_poly.entity_id
_entity_poly.type
_entity_poly.pdbx_seq_one_letter_code
_entity_poly.pdbx_strand_id
1 'polypeptide(L)' 'MSEFRAEIENLKVEDRQSEHDRIHAANVQKGIDKYSTLRKSSGELNTVRGVKSAAGSTKSRVQVFEGL' A
#
# COMPACT_ATOMS: atom_id res chain seq x y z
N MET A 1 -11.67 -15.55 3.74
CA MET A 1 -11.32 -14.44 2.80
C MET A 1 -11.04 -14.93 1.38
N SER A 2 -10.40 -16.09 1.16
CA SER A 2 -10.16 -16.59 -0.21
C SER A 2 -11.43 -17.03 -0.94
N GLU A 3 -12.35 -17.72 -0.24
CA GLU A 3 -13.60 -18.24 -0.82
C GLU A 3 -14.52 -17.11 -1.29
N PHE A 4 -14.80 -16.12 -0.43
CA PHE A 4 -15.55 -14.91 -0.81
C PHE A 4 -14.90 -14.12 -1.94
N ARG A 5 -13.56 -14.10 -2.03
CA ARG A 5 -12.87 -13.41 -3.14
C ARG A 5 -13.09 -14.15 -4.45
N ALA A 6 -13.00 -15.47 -4.46
CA ALA A 6 -13.24 -16.27 -5.67
C ALA A 6 -14.68 -16.11 -6.18
N GLU A 7 -15.67 -16.05 -5.29
CA GLU A 7 -17.07 -15.80 -5.67
C GLU A 7 -17.26 -14.39 -6.26
N ILE A 8 -16.65 -13.36 -5.66
CA ILE A 8 -16.72 -11.98 -6.15
C ILE A 8 -16.00 -11.82 -7.49
N GLU A 9 -14.85 -12.44 -7.70
CA GLU A 9 -14.14 -12.42 -9.00
C GLU A 9 -15.03 -12.95 -10.13
N ASN A 10 -15.80 -14.00 -9.89
CA ASN A 10 -16.71 -14.57 -10.89
C ASN A 10 -17.87 -13.62 -11.27
N LEU A 11 -18.14 -12.61 -10.45
CA LEU A 11 -19.20 -11.63 -10.64
C LEU A 11 -18.67 -10.25 -11.11
N LYS A 12 -17.36 -10.10 -11.27
CA LYS A 12 -16.77 -8.83 -11.69
C LYS A 12 -17.13 -8.49 -13.13
N VAL A 13 -17.37 -7.20 -13.35
CA VAL A 13 -17.55 -6.60 -14.67
C VAL A 13 -16.39 -5.61 -14.85
N GLU A 14 -15.43 -5.96 -15.70
CA GLU A 14 -14.19 -5.20 -15.88
C GLU A 14 -14.45 -3.73 -16.25
N ASP A 15 -15.46 -3.46 -17.09
CA ASP A 15 -15.84 -2.11 -17.52
C ASP A 15 -16.39 -1.23 -16.38
N ARG A 16 -16.72 -1.81 -15.22
CA ARG A 16 -17.18 -1.09 -14.03
C ARG A 16 -16.08 -0.88 -13.00
N GLN A 17 -14.86 -1.32 -13.28
CA GLN A 17 -13.76 -1.21 -12.35
C GLN A 17 -13.28 0.24 -12.24
N SER A 18 -13.38 0.80 -11.03
CA SER A 18 -12.90 2.16 -10.78
C SER A 18 -11.36 2.20 -10.82
N GLU A 19 -10.80 3.40 -10.95
CA GLU A 19 -9.36 3.61 -10.80
C GLU A 19 -8.87 3.15 -9.42
N HIS A 20 -9.65 3.42 -8.37
CA HIS A 20 -9.32 3.03 -7.01
C HIS A 20 -9.26 1.50 -6.85
N ASP A 21 -10.15 0.76 -7.53
CA ASP A 21 -10.12 -0.72 -7.52
C ASP A 21 -8.85 -1.27 -8.19
N ARG A 22 -8.41 -0.64 -9.29
CA ARG A 22 -7.15 -1.01 -9.96
C ARG A 22 -5.94 -0.77 -9.06
N ILE A 23 -5.91 0.37 -8.35
CA ILE A 23 -4.85 0.68 -7.38
C ILE A 23 -4.86 -0.31 -6.22
N HIS A 24 -6.04 -0.64 -5.68
CA HIS A 24 -6.16 -1.61 -4.60
C HIS A 24 -5.68 -3.00 -5.02
N ALA A 25 -6.10 -3.50 -6.19
CA ALA A 25 -5.67 -4.78 -6.72
C ALA A 25 -4.15 -4.85 -6.88
N ALA A 26 -3.53 -3.80 -7.43
CA ALA A 26 -2.08 -3.70 -7.58
C ALA A 26 -1.36 -3.68 -6.22
N ASN A 27 -1.90 -2.98 -5.22
CA ASN A 27 -1.34 -2.96 -3.87
C ASN A 27 -1.41 -4.34 -3.21
N VAL A 28 -2.55 -5.03 -3.34
CA VAL A 28 -2.72 -6.40 -2.83
C VAL A 28 -1.74 -7.37 -3.50
N GLN A 29 -1.59 -7.31 -4.82
CA GLN A 29 -0.63 -8.15 -5.56
C GLN A 29 0.82 -7.93 -5.11
N LYS A 30 1.17 -6.69 -4.74
CA LYS A 30 2.49 -6.32 -4.21
C LYS A 30 2.66 -6.58 -2.71
N GLY A 31 1.66 -7.14 -2.03
CA GLY A 31 1.67 -7.36 -0.58
C GLY A 31 1.69 -6.06 0.24
N ILE A 32 1.22 -4.96 -0.34
CA ILE A 32 1.15 -3.65 0.30
C ILE A 32 -0.17 -3.55 1.08
N ASP A 33 -0.04 -3.50 2.40
CA ASP A 33 -1.16 -3.27 3.32
C ASP A 33 -1.12 -1.85 3.94
N LYS A 34 -2.24 -1.44 4.55
CA LYS A 34 -2.41 -0.12 5.18
C LYS A 34 -1.28 0.23 6.14
N TYR A 35 -0.93 -0.67 7.05
CA TYR A 35 0.06 -0.41 8.09
C TYR A 35 1.49 -0.54 7.57
N SER A 36 1.75 -1.44 6.62
CA SER A 36 3.05 -1.49 5.93
C SER A 36 3.32 -0.20 5.15
N THR A 37 2.29 0.38 4.53
CA THR A 37 2.37 1.64 3.80
C THR A 37 2.67 2.78 4.76
N LEU A 38 1.91 2.86 5.87
CA LEU A 38 2.15 3.87 6.90
C LEU A 38 3.55 3.76 7.50
N ARG A 39 4.06 2.56 7.79
CA ARG A 39 5.45 2.40 8.27
C ARG A 39 6.51 2.81 7.25
N LYS A 40 6.21 2.63 5.95
CA LYS A 40 7.11 3.07 4.88
C LYS A 40 7.09 4.59 4.70
N SER A 41 5.96 5.26 4.95
CA SER A 41 5.79 6.71 4.75
C SER A 41 5.99 7.53 6.02
N SER A 42 5.73 6.97 7.20
CA SER A 42 6.10 7.55 8.48
C SER A 42 7.57 7.24 8.73
N GLY A 43 8.34 8.26 9.11
CA GLY A 43 9.77 8.09 9.43
C GLY A 43 10.03 7.29 10.71
N GLU A 44 9.04 6.58 11.25
CA GLU A 44 9.18 5.86 12.52
C GLU A 44 9.94 4.56 12.30
N LEU A 45 11.20 4.57 12.72
CA LEU A 45 12.03 3.39 12.87
C LEU A 45 11.48 2.52 14.02
N ASN A 46 10.45 1.72 13.74
CA ASN A 46 10.11 0.61 14.61
C ASN A 46 10.67 -0.68 14.01
N THR A 47 11.85 -1.08 14.50
CA THR A 47 12.44 -2.40 14.26
C THR A 47 11.51 -3.46 14.86
N VAL A 48 10.53 -3.90 14.09
CA VAL A 48 9.84 -5.15 14.35
C VAL A 48 10.27 -6.10 13.25
N ARG A 49 11.13 -7.07 13.61
CA ARG A 49 11.65 -8.17 12.76
C ARG A 49 12.72 -7.81 11.71
N GLY A 50 13.62 -6.88 12.00
CA GLY A 50 14.87 -6.71 11.23
C GLY A 50 14.73 -6.10 9.83
N VAL A 51 13.54 -5.69 9.41
CA VAL A 51 13.32 -4.99 8.14
C VAL A 51 13.44 -3.48 8.38
N LYS A 52 14.53 -2.87 7.91
CA LYS A 52 14.72 -1.41 7.94
C LYS A 52 13.76 -0.79 6.94
N SER A 53 12.69 -0.15 7.40
CA SER A 53 11.83 0.67 6.53
C SER A 53 11.32 1.85 7.33
N ALA A 54 11.82 3.03 7.00
CA ALA A 54 11.38 4.33 7.50
C ALA A 54 11.59 5.34 6.38
N ALA A 55 10.67 6.30 6.21
CA ALA A 55 10.77 7.40 5.24
C ALA A 55 11.88 8.42 5.54
N GLY A 56 12.78 8.13 6.49
CA GLY A 56 13.82 9.04 6.96
C GLY A 56 13.31 10.14 7.88
N SER A 57 14.18 11.10 8.18
CA SER A 57 13.88 12.26 9.02
C SER A 57 12.71 13.12 8.49
N THR A 58 12.14 13.97 9.34
CA THR A 58 11.15 14.97 8.88
C THR A 58 11.72 15.86 7.77
N LYS A 59 12.98 16.29 7.87
CA LYS A 59 13.64 17.10 6.85
C LYS A 59 13.70 16.39 5.50
N SER A 60 14.06 15.10 5.47
CA SER A 60 14.11 14.33 4.22
C SER A 60 12.72 14.11 3.63
N ARG A 61 11.68 13.92 4.46
CA ARG A 61 10.30 13.80 3.99
C ARG A 61 9.78 15.09 3.37
N VAL A 62 10.09 16.25 3.97
CA VAL A 62 9.77 17.57 3.40
C VAL A 62 10.48 17.75 2.06
N GLN A 63 11.77 17.42 1.97
CA GLN A 63 12.51 17.53 0.71
C GLN A 63 11.91 16.66 -0.41
N VAL A 64 11.46 15.44 -0.11
CA VAL A 64 10.75 14.60 -1.08
C VAL A 64 9.42 15.24 -1.49
N PHE A 65 8.65 15.76 -0.53
CA PHE A 65 7.36 16.39 -0.79
C PHE A 65 7.46 17.63 -1.69
N GLU A 66 8.43 18.52 -1.44
CA GLU A 66 8.66 19.72 -2.26
C GLU A 66 9.10 19.39 -3.71
N GLY A 67 9.52 18.15 -3.97
CA GLY A 67 9.94 17.68 -5.30
C GLY A 67 8.88 16.85 -6.05
N LEU A 68 7.68 16.67 -5.49
CA LEU A 68 6.54 16.02 -6.16
C LEU A 68 5.83 16.99 -7.11
#